data_AF-A0A3N2M766-F1
#
_entry.id   AF-A0A3N2M766-F1
#
_cell.length_a   1.000
_cell.length_b   1.000
_cell.length_c   1.000
_cell.angle_alpha   90.00
_cell.angle_beta   90.00
_cell.angle_gamma   90.00
#
_symmetry.space_group_name_H-M   'P 1'
#
loop_
_entity.id
_entity.type
_entity.pdbx_description
1 polymer ?
#
loop_
_entity_poly.entity_id
_entity_poly.type
_entity_poly.pdbx_seq_one_letter_code
_entity_poly.pdbx_strand_id
1 'polypeptide(L)'
;MSFFKSVKRAFGLGENYETEDIDSEYNESEESQTNTPASVPAHDTAPSTDHHEDSTLSADIFDCVVQLFNSTQPEFVKNCLDTDSQKAFILEQLDSALKQRLDCAVELARKKGQNMWAQERSRLGKEVEELKKEKEALEQKRDESKTARLSAERQKRALIERVHDLENQLLTLSAEKEQYMLENRSMLNKLRVVSVTSGGSSDEILEQLDTLTKEKEELNSRVLAGDSEKELLHGIIEAHKPVFEMLASKISALEASLTEKESRLRSISEDFEAFEEIKKAVENTEEIISKKDRRIASLKAAQEQDIKEISELSRLNRDKDSKIMALREEIASLNATIAQNLADNAQLLESQQGKSRNKKQSRKKTDSKPRISAIDELLDGTDWLVSVPPPPPAPKDPDKEDDFGYKAPARKINLDEDKQLSLW
;
A
#
# COMPACT_ATOMS: atom_id res chain seq x y z
N MET A 1 -24.31 56.60 6.41
CA MET A 1 -23.57 55.33 6.21
C MET A 1 -24.16 54.51 5.05
N SER A 2 -24.26 55.07 3.84
CA SER A 2 -24.89 54.37 2.71
C SER A 2 -23.96 54.17 1.51
N PHE A 3 -22.88 54.94 1.42
CA PHE A 3 -21.84 54.77 0.39
C PHE A 3 -20.91 53.57 0.66
N PHE A 4 -20.64 53.26 1.92
CA PHE A 4 -19.85 52.07 2.27
C PHE A 4 -20.61 50.75 2.04
N LYS A 5 -21.96 50.77 2.04
CA LYS A 5 -22.78 49.58 1.77
C LYS A 5 -22.84 49.23 0.27
N SER A 6 -22.81 50.22 -0.62
CA SER A 6 -22.79 49.97 -2.08
C SER A 6 -21.43 49.48 -2.57
N VAL A 7 -20.33 50.01 -2.01
CA VAL A 7 -18.97 49.54 -2.33
C VAL A 7 -18.76 48.10 -1.85
N LYS A 8 -19.24 47.73 -0.66
CA LYS A 8 -19.17 46.35 -0.16
C LYS A 8 -19.96 45.35 -1.02
N ARG A 9 -21.08 45.79 -1.59
CA ARG A 9 -21.93 44.96 -2.48
C ARG A 9 -21.35 44.81 -3.89
N ALA A 10 -20.64 45.84 -4.38
CA ALA A 10 -19.98 45.81 -5.68
C ALA A 10 -18.75 44.90 -5.72
N PHE A 11 -18.14 44.61 -4.56
CA PHE A 11 -16.97 43.74 -4.43
C PHE A 11 -17.30 42.29 -4.02
N GLY A 12 -18.57 41.87 -4.05
CA GLY A 12 -18.94 40.47 -3.81
C GLY A 12 -18.71 39.96 -2.37
N LEU A 13 -18.39 40.83 -1.41
CA LEU A 13 -18.13 40.48 0.00
C LEU A 13 -19.42 40.49 0.85
N GLY A 14 -20.57 40.29 0.21
CA GLY A 14 -21.87 40.45 0.82
C GLY A 14 -22.72 39.20 0.66
N GLU A 15 -22.23 38.07 1.17
CA GLU A 15 -23.05 36.89 1.36
C GLU A 15 -23.11 36.56 2.85
N ASN A 16 -24.34 36.50 3.34
CA ASN A 16 -24.71 36.08 4.67
C ASN A 16 -24.28 34.63 4.85
N TYR A 17 -23.49 34.33 5.87
CA TYR A 17 -23.71 33.13 6.66
C TYR A 17 -23.45 33.49 8.12
N GLU A 18 -24.56 33.72 8.80
CA GLU A 18 -24.66 33.71 10.25
C GLU A 18 -24.21 32.35 10.77
N THR A 19 -23.53 32.40 11.91
CA THR A 19 -23.24 31.29 12.80
C THR A 19 -24.52 30.52 13.13
N GLU A 20 -24.62 29.27 12.72
CA GLU A 20 -25.51 28.29 13.35
C GLU A 20 -24.72 27.03 13.70
N ASP A 21 -24.48 26.87 15.00
CA ASP A 21 -24.15 25.59 15.62
C ASP A 21 -25.37 24.66 15.47
N ILE A 22 -25.24 23.58 14.70
CA ILE A 22 -26.19 22.45 14.70
C ILE A 22 -25.40 21.14 14.71
N ASP A 23 -25.35 20.52 15.89
CA ASP A 23 -25.16 19.09 16.05
C ASP A 23 -26.30 18.33 15.35
N SER A 24 -26.02 17.50 14.34
CA SER A 24 -26.83 16.31 14.06
C SER A 24 -26.08 15.30 13.18
N GLU A 25 -25.57 14.26 13.83
CA GLU A 25 -25.83 12.85 13.50
C GLU A 25 -26.16 12.54 12.02
N TYR A 26 -25.19 11.96 11.31
CA TYR A 26 -25.44 11.27 10.04
C TYR A 26 -25.12 9.77 10.18
N ASN A 27 -26.20 8.99 10.18
CA ASN A 27 -26.19 7.54 10.04
C ASN A 27 -26.50 7.14 8.59
N GLU A 28 -25.83 6.07 8.17
CA GLU A 28 -26.19 5.05 7.18
C GLU A 28 -26.27 5.37 5.67
N SER A 29 -25.23 4.83 5.00
CA SER A 29 -25.29 3.87 3.88
C SER A 29 -25.79 4.34 2.52
N GLU A 30 -24.84 4.44 1.58
CA GLU A 30 -25.00 3.86 0.24
C GLU A 30 -23.73 3.10 -0.15
N GLU A 31 -23.92 1.81 -0.42
CA GLU A 31 -22.96 0.93 -1.07
C GLU A 31 -22.79 1.34 -2.54
N SER A 32 -21.57 1.23 -3.07
CA SER A 32 -21.37 0.63 -4.39
C SER A 32 -19.96 0.08 -4.51
N GLN A 33 -19.95 -1.23 -4.72
CA GLN A 33 -18.82 -2.11 -4.93
C GLN A 33 -18.07 -1.77 -6.23
N THR A 34 -16.79 -2.14 -6.27
CA THR A 34 -16.10 -2.92 -7.31
C THR A 34 -14.68 -2.40 -7.57
N ASN A 35 -13.66 -3.07 -7.02
CA ASN A 35 -12.85 -4.00 -7.81
C ASN A 35 -11.57 -4.43 -7.08
N THR A 36 -11.32 -5.71 -7.26
CA THR A 36 -10.24 -6.58 -6.82
C THR A 36 -8.88 -6.25 -7.47
N PRO A 37 -7.78 -6.84 -6.95
CA PRO A 37 -6.48 -6.19 -6.83
C PRO A 37 -5.52 -6.49 -8.00
N ALA A 38 -4.71 -5.49 -8.34
CA ALA A 38 -3.53 -5.65 -9.19
C ALA A 38 -2.33 -6.11 -8.34
N SER A 39 -1.87 -7.33 -8.62
CA SER A 39 -0.62 -7.90 -8.12
C SER A 39 0.58 -7.19 -8.74
N VAL A 40 1.51 -6.73 -7.91
CA VAL A 40 2.88 -6.37 -8.31
C VAL A 40 3.83 -7.38 -7.65
N PRO A 41 4.58 -8.19 -8.42
CA PRO A 41 5.69 -8.96 -7.88
C PRO A 41 6.98 -8.13 -7.88
N ALA A 42 7.70 -8.22 -6.76
CA ALA A 42 9.06 -7.74 -6.59
C ALA A 42 10.10 -8.62 -7.32
N HIS A 43 11.28 -8.00 -7.45
CA HIS A 43 12.49 -8.35 -8.18
C HIS A 43 13.14 -9.73 -7.87
N ASP A 44 13.86 -10.21 -8.89
CA ASP A 44 15.01 -11.12 -8.89
C ASP A 44 14.87 -12.53 -8.31
N THR A 45 14.59 -13.48 -9.20
CA THR A 45 15.50 -14.61 -9.38
C THR A 45 15.56 -14.92 -10.87
N ALA A 46 16.75 -14.93 -11.45
CA ALA A 46 16.96 -15.30 -12.85
C ALA A 46 16.28 -16.65 -13.15
N PRO A 47 15.40 -16.75 -14.16
CA PRO A 47 14.84 -18.04 -14.53
C PRO A 47 15.94 -18.80 -15.27
N SER A 48 16.58 -19.71 -14.56
CA SER A 48 17.21 -20.88 -15.16
C SER A 48 16.18 -21.53 -16.07
N THR A 49 16.48 -21.51 -17.37
CA THR A 49 15.72 -22.20 -18.41
C THR A 49 15.91 -23.70 -18.27
N ASP A 50 15.32 -24.29 -17.24
CA ASP A 50 15.08 -25.72 -17.20
C ASP A 50 13.78 -25.96 -17.96
N HIS A 51 13.93 -26.11 -19.27
CA HIS A 51 12.94 -26.80 -20.10
C HIS A 51 12.88 -28.26 -19.62
N HIS A 52 12.13 -28.52 -18.56
CA HIS A 52 11.53 -29.83 -18.39
C HIS A 52 10.46 -29.94 -19.48
N GLU A 53 10.84 -30.50 -20.62
CA GLU A 53 9.85 -31.02 -21.54
C GLU A 53 9.05 -32.07 -20.76
N ASP A 54 7.78 -31.80 -20.52
CA ASP A 54 6.82 -32.77 -20.00
C ASP A 54 6.57 -33.84 -21.07
N SER A 55 7.60 -34.63 -21.39
CA SER A 55 7.49 -35.86 -22.18
C SER A 55 6.52 -36.86 -21.52
N THR A 56 6.22 -36.67 -20.23
CA THR A 56 5.23 -37.41 -19.46
C THR A 56 3.80 -37.05 -19.82
N LEU A 57 3.51 -35.80 -20.24
CA LEU A 57 2.15 -35.38 -20.60
C LEU A 57 1.61 -36.20 -21.78
N SER A 58 2.47 -36.47 -22.76
CA SER A 58 2.10 -37.33 -23.88
C SER A 58 1.84 -38.77 -23.42
N ALA A 59 2.61 -39.29 -22.47
CA ALA A 59 2.45 -40.65 -21.94
C ALA A 59 1.15 -40.81 -21.13
N ASP A 60 0.81 -39.82 -20.30
CA ASP A 60 -0.39 -39.84 -19.44
C ASP A 60 -1.69 -39.83 -20.26
N ILE A 61 -1.72 -39.08 -21.36
CA ILE A 61 -2.87 -39.04 -22.28
C ILE A 61 -3.10 -40.42 -22.91
N PHE A 62 -2.03 -41.14 -23.27
CA PHE A 62 -2.15 -42.46 -23.87
C PHE A 62 -2.49 -43.54 -22.86
N ASP A 63 -2.02 -43.41 -21.62
CA ASP A 63 -2.44 -44.29 -20.52
C ASP A 63 -3.94 -44.19 -20.27
N CYS A 64 -4.54 -42.99 -20.32
CA CYS A 64 -5.98 -42.83 -20.24
C CYS A 64 -6.72 -43.46 -21.43
N VAL A 65 -6.19 -43.36 -22.66
CA VAL A 65 -6.82 -43.96 -23.85
C VAL A 65 -6.76 -45.48 -23.80
N VAL A 66 -5.65 -46.07 -23.38
CA VAL A 66 -5.50 -47.52 -23.23
C VAL A 66 -6.38 -48.04 -22.07
N GLN A 67 -6.51 -47.29 -20.98
CA GLN A 67 -7.45 -47.63 -19.90
C GLN A 67 -8.91 -47.60 -20.38
N LEU A 68 -9.31 -46.58 -21.14
CA LEU A 68 -10.67 -46.48 -21.69
C LEU A 68 -10.95 -47.61 -22.67
N PHE A 69 -10.01 -47.94 -23.54
CA PHE A 69 -10.13 -49.04 -24.50
C PHE A 69 -10.23 -50.40 -23.81
N ASN A 70 -9.43 -50.65 -22.78
CA ASN A 70 -9.49 -51.90 -22.00
C ASN A 70 -10.72 -51.99 -21.08
N SER A 71 -11.32 -50.86 -20.72
CA SER A 71 -12.57 -50.84 -19.94
C SER A 71 -13.82 -51.18 -20.75
N THR A 72 -13.76 -51.03 -22.06
CA THR A 72 -14.89 -51.25 -22.98
C THR A 72 -14.89 -52.63 -23.63
N GLN A 73 -13.87 -53.45 -23.40
CA GLN A 73 -13.75 -54.79 -23.96
C GLN A 73 -14.23 -55.90 -23.01
N PRO A 74 -14.70 -57.05 -23.53
CA PRO A 74 -14.99 -58.22 -22.72
C PRO A 74 -13.76 -58.75 -21.98
N GLU A 75 -13.94 -59.23 -20.75
CA GLU A 75 -12.85 -59.70 -19.86
C GLU A 75 -11.93 -60.76 -20.49
N PHE A 76 -12.46 -61.58 -21.41
CA PHE A 76 -11.66 -62.55 -22.15
C PHE A 76 -10.63 -61.90 -23.08
N VAL A 77 -10.97 -60.80 -23.75
CA VAL A 77 -10.11 -60.12 -24.72
C VAL A 77 -9.07 -59.25 -24.00
N LYS A 78 -9.47 -58.62 -22.90
CA LYS A 78 -8.60 -57.83 -22.02
C LYS A 78 -7.41 -58.62 -21.47
N ASN A 79 -7.61 -59.91 -21.13
CA ASN A 79 -6.55 -60.79 -20.62
C ASN A 79 -5.62 -61.36 -21.71
N CYS A 80 -5.99 -61.24 -22.99
CA CYS A 80 -5.22 -61.75 -24.11
C CYS A 80 -4.41 -60.67 -24.83
N LEU A 81 -4.46 -59.43 -24.36
CA LEU A 81 -3.83 -58.29 -25.00
C LEU A 81 -2.70 -57.73 -24.13
N ASP A 82 -1.53 -57.56 -24.73
CA ASP A 82 -0.41 -56.89 -24.09
C ASP A 82 -0.59 -55.36 -24.20
N THR A 83 -0.79 -54.71 -23.06
CA THR A 83 -1.04 -53.26 -22.96
C THR A 83 0.14 -52.44 -23.45
N ASP A 84 1.37 -52.94 -23.29
CA ASP A 84 2.57 -52.17 -23.64
C ASP A 84 2.81 -52.21 -25.15
N SER A 85 2.53 -53.35 -25.79
CA SER A 85 2.52 -53.45 -27.26
C SER A 85 1.44 -52.57 -27.91
N GLN A 86 0.26 -52.43 -27.29
CA GLN A 86 -0.78 -51.52 -27.76
C GLN A 86 -0.38 -50.06 -27.65
N LYS A 87 0.24 -49.65 -26.53
CA LYS A 87 0.78 -48.30 -26.36
C LYS A 87 1.84 -48.01 -27.41
N ALA A 88 2.77 -48.93 -27.64
CA ALA A 88 3.82 -48.78 -28.66
C ALA A 88 3.24 -48.68 -30.08
N PHE A 89 2.26 -49.52 -30.42
CA PHE A 89 1.59 -49.50 -31.73
C PHE A 89 0.79 -48.22 -31.94
N ILE A 90 0.07 -47.73 -30.92
CA ILE A 90 -0.66 -46.47 -30.98
C ILE A 90 0.32 -45.30 -31.12
N LEU A 91 1.46 -45.29 -30.42
CA LEU A 91 2.49 -44.26 -30.54
C LEU A 91 3.18 -44.23 -31.92
N GLU A 92 3.35 -45.40 -32.55
CA GLU A 92 3.96 -45.54 -33.87
C GLU A 92 2.98 -45.21 -35.01
N GLN A 93 1.70 -45.57 -34.86
CA GLN A 93 0.63 -45.30 -35.84
C GLN A 93 -0.03 -43.93 -35.67
N LEU A 94 0.14 -43.28 -34.52
CA LEU A 94 -0.35 -41.91 -34.34
C LEU A 94 0.31 -41.01 -35.37
N ASP A 95 -0.58 -40.48 -36.19
CA ASP A 95 -0.28 -39.93 -37.50
C ASP A 95 0.71 -38.76 -37.40
N SER A 96 1.61 -38.67 -38.38
CA SER A 96 2.56 -37.56 -38.55
C SER A 96 1.90 -36.19 -38.42
N ALA A 97 0.61 -36.11 -38.77
CA ALA A 97 -0.25 -34.94 -38.63
C ALA A 97 -0.49 -34.49 -37.16
N LEU A 98 -0.59 -35.41 -36.19
CA LEU A 98 -0.75 -35.06 -34.77
C LEU A 98 0.57 -34.54 -34.19
N LYS A 99 1.69 -35.18 -34.54
CA LYS A 99 3.04 -34.71 -34.17
C LYS A 99 3.29 -33.29 -34.72
N GLN A 100 3.00 -33.06 -35.99
CA GLN A 100 3.06 -31.72 -36.61
C GLN A 100 2.16 -30.69 -35.92
N ARG A 101 0.96 -31.07 -35.48
CA ARG A 101 0.07 -30.17 -34.73
C ARG A 101 0.60 -29.85 -33.34
N LEU A 102 1.18 -30.81 -32.65
CA LEU A 102 1.77 -30.62 -31.32
C LEU A 102 3.01 -29.72 -31.43
N ASP A 103 3.87 -29.96 -32.41
CA ASP A 103 5.02 -29.09 -32.72
C ASP A 103 4.58 -27.67 -33.08
N CYS A 104 3.54 -27.53 -33.91
CA CYS A 104 2.95 -26.21 -34.22
C CYS A 104 2.37 -25.54 -32.97
N ALA A 105 1.72 -26.28 -32.05
CA ALA A 105 1.19 -25.74 -30.81
C ALA A 105 2.30 -25.26 -29.87
N VAL A 106 3.40 -26.01 -29.77
CA VAL A 106 4.60 -25.65 -29.01
C VAL A 106 5.28 -24.42 -29.62
N GLU A 107 5.45 -24.37 -30.94
CA GLU A 107 5.99 -23.18 -31.61
C GLU A 107 5.12 -21.95 -31.41
N LEU A 108 3.79 -22.09 -31.48
CA LEU A 108 2.87 -20.99 -31.24
C LEU A 108 2.92 -20.52 -29.77
N ALA A 109 3.01 -21.44 -28.81
CA ALA A 109 3.20 -21.11 -27.40
C ALA A 109 4.53 -20.38 -27.17
N ARG A 110 5.61 -20.85 -27.80
CA ARG A 110 6.94 -20.22 -27.74
C ARG A 110 6.93 -18.83 -28.37
N LYS A 111 6.33 -18.66 -29.55
CA LYS A 111 6.19 -17.36 -30.22
C LYS A 111 5.34 -16.40 -29.39
N LYS A 112 4.24 -16.86 -28.80
CA LYS A 112 3.43 -16.06 -27.87
C LYS A 112 4.24 -15.63 -26.65
N GLY A 113 4.96 -16.56 -26.00
CA GLY A 113 5.82 -16.24 -24.86
C GLY A 113 6.91 -15.22 -25.20
N GLN A 114 7.59 -15.41 -26.34
CA GLN A 114 8.60 -14.46 -26.83
C GLN A 114 7.99 -13.08 -27.13
N ASN A 115 6.82 -13.01 -27.74
CA ASN A 115 6.14 -11.76 -28.04
C ASN A 115 5.71 -11.02 -26.76
N MET A 116 5.12 -11.74 -25.79
CA MET A 116 4.75 -11.15 -24.50
C MET A 116 5.98 -10.65 -23.76
N TRP A 117 7.06 -11.43 -23.76
CA TRP A 117 8.32 -11.03 -23.13
C TRP A 117 8.96 -9.82 -23.82
N ALA A 118 8.96 -9.76 -25.15
CA ALA A 118 9.46 -8.62 -25.90
C ALA A 118 8.62 -7.35 -25.68
N GLN A 119 7.29 -7.49 -25.61
CA GLN A 119 6.38 -6.39 -25.28
C GLN A 119 6.63 -5.88 -23.87
N GLU A 120 6.75 -6.77 -22.90
CA GLU A 120 7.01 -6.41 -21.50
C GLU A 120 8.37 -5.73 -21.34
N ARG A 121 9.40 -6.26 -22.00
CA ARG A 121 10.72 -5.63 -22.03
C ARG A 121 10.70 -4.27 -22.70
N SER A 122 9.93 -4.09 -23.76
CA SER A 122 9.74 -2.78 -24.39
C SER A 122 8.96 -1.81 -23.51
N ARG A 123 7.96 -2.29 -22.76
CA ARG A 123 7.16 -1.50 -21.82
C ARG A 123 8.04 -0.99 -20.67
N LEU A 124 8.73 -1.90 -19.99
CA LEU A 124 9.66 -1.56 -18.92
C LEU A 124 10.79 -0.65 -19.40
N GLY A 125 11.29 -0.85 -20.63
CA GLY A 125 12.27 0.04 -21.24
C GLY A 125 11.78 1.48 -21.37
N LYS A 126 10.52 1.68 -21.81
CA LYS A 126 9.90 3.00 -21.91
C LYS A 126 9.68 3.63 -20.53
N GLU A 127 9.18 2.87 -19.57
CA GLU A 127 8.99 3.35 -18.19
C GLU A 127 10.32 3.80 -17.57
N VAL A 128 11.41 3.04 -17.78
CA VAL A 128 12.75 3.43 -17.32
C VAL A 128 13.24 4.70 -18.03
N GLU A 129 12.98 4.87 -19.32
CA GLU A 129 13.32 6.10 -20.05
C GLU A 129 12.50 7.31 -19.57
N GLU A 130 11.21 7.12 -19.29
CA GLU A 130 10.32 8.15 -18.74
C GLU A 130 10.76 8.58 -17.34
N LEU A 131 11.05 7.62 -16.45
CA LEU A 131 11.57 7.88 -15.12
C LEU A 131 12.93 8.60 -15.15
N LYS A 132 13.79 8.28 -16.11
CA LYS A 132 15.07 9.00 -16.31
C LYS A 132 14.83 10.45 -16.74
N LYS A 133 13.92 10.69 -17.69
CA LYS A 133 13.57 12.06 -18.12
C LYS A 133 12.93 12.86 -16.99
N GLU A 134 12.06 12.24 -16.20
CA GLU A 134 11.44 12.89 -15.04
C GLU A 134 12.50 13.25 -13.99
N LYS A 135 13.44 12.34 -13.71
CA LYS A 135 14.57 12.61 -12.82
C LYS A 135 15.41 13.79 -13.32
N GLU A 136 15.77 13.83 -14.59
CA GLU A 136 16.51 14.93 -15.20
C GLU A 136 15.74 16.27 -15.09
N ALA A 137 14.43 16.26 -15.33
CA ALA A 137 13.58 17.44 -15.20
C ALA A 137 13.48 17.93 -13.74
N LEU A 138 13.42 17.02 -12.76
CA LEU A 138 13.45 17.36 -11.34
C LEU A 138 14.80 17.93 -10.91
N GLU A 139 15.91 17.38 -11.41
CA GLU A 139 17.25 17.91 -11.18
C GLU A 139 17.40 19.33 -11.75
N GLN A 140 16.91 19.58 -12.97
CA GLN A 140 16.88 20.92 -13.56
C GLN A 140 16.07 21.91 -12.72
N LYS A 141 14.84 21.55 -12.32
CA LYS A 141 14.00 22.39 -11.43
C LYS A 141 14.68 22.67 -10.09
N ARG A 142 15.40 21.69 -9.54
CA ARG A 142 16.17 21.87 -8.31
C ARG A 142 17.29 22.90 -8.50
N ASP A 143 18.02 22.84 -9.61
CA ASP A 143 19.11 23.76 -9.89
C ASP A 143 18.61 25.17 -10.22
N GLU A 144 17.48 25.30 -10.93
CA GLU A 144 16.76 26.56 -11.09
C GLU A 144 16.35 27.17 -9.74
N SER A 145 15.80 26.37 -8.83
CA SER A 145 15.44 26.83 -7.48
C SER A 145 16.67 27.30 -6.68
N LYS A 146 17.79 26.56 -6.74
CA LYS A 146 19.05 26.98 -6.10
C LYS A 146 19.57 28.29 -6.67
N THR A 147 19.59 28.44 -7.99
CA THR A 147 20.08 29.67 -8.64
C THR A 147 19.17 30.86 -8.35
N ALA A 148 17.85 30.67 -8.35
CA ALA A 148 16.88 31.68 -7.93
C ALA A 148 17.11 32.10 -6.47
N ARG A 149 17.31 31.14 -5.55
CA ARG A 149 17.65 31.45 -4.15
C ARG A 149 18.93 32.27 -4.04
N LEU A 150 19.99 31.90 -4.75
CA LEU A 150 21.24 32.66 -4.75
C LEU A 150 21.06 34.08 -5.31
N SER A 151 20.23 34.25 -6.35
CA SER A 151 19.91 35.59 -6.87
C SER A 151 19.12 36.42 -5.85
N ALA A 152 18.15 35.83 -5.16
CA ALA A 152 17.38 36.49 -4.10
C ALA A 152 18.28 36.88 -2.92
N GLU A 153 19.21 36.01 -2.53
CA GLU A 153 20.20 36.33 -1.49
C GLU A 153 21.17 37.44 -1.93
N ARG A 154 21.56 37.49 -3.21
CA ARG A 154 22.37 38.60 -3.76
C ARG A 154 21.57 39.91 -3.74
N GLN A 155 20.31 39.89 -4.16
CA GLN A 155 19.41 41.04 -4.11
C GLN A 155 19.21 41.52 -2.66
N LYS A 156 18.99 40.60 -1.73
CA LYS A 156 18.88 40.91 -0.30
C LYS A 156 20.13 41.62 0.22
N ARG A 157 21.33 41.12 -0.12
CA ARG A 157 22.59 41.78 0.27
C ARG A 157 22.70 43.19 -0.32
N ALA A 158 22.42 43.35 -1.61
CA ALA A 158 22.44 44.67 -2.26
C ALA A 158 21.45 45.66 -1.66
N LEU A 159 20.24 45.20 -1.27
CA LEU A 159 19.26 46.04 -0.59
C LEU A 159 19.69 46.40 0.83
N ILE A 160 20.31 45.46 1.57
CA ILE A 160 20.87 45.73 2.90
C ILE A 160 21.98 46.78 2.81
N GLU A 161 22.90 46.65 1.84
CA GLU A 161 23.95 47.65 1.60
C GLU A 161 23.35 49.02 1.28
N ARG A 162 22.32 49.09 0.43
CA ARG A 162 21.62 50.35 0.14
C ARG A 162 20.92 50.94 1.36
N VAL A 163 20.30 50.10 2.21
CA VAL A 163 19.70 50.56 3.47
C VAL A 163 20.79 51.13 4.37
N HIS A 164 21.93 50.45 4.49
CA HIS A 164 23.06 50.93 5.27
C HIS A 164 23.60 52.28 4.75
N ASP A 165 23.72 52.44 3.43
CA ASP A 165 24.13 53.71 2.81
C ASP A 165 23.13 54.83 3.13
N LEU A 166 21.83 54.55 3.04
CA LEU A 166 20.77 55.50 3.37
C LEU A 166 20.76 55.86 4.87
N GLU A 167 20.98 54.88 5.75
CA GLU A 167 21.15 55.11 7.18
C GLU A 167 22.34 56.04 7.46
N ASN A 168 23.48 55.82 6.80
CA ASN A 168 24.66 56.68 6.92
C ASN A 168 24.40 58.10 6.39
N GLN A 169 23.68 58.25 5.28
CA GLN A 169 23.26 59.55 4.77
C GLN A 169 22.31 60.27 5.74
N LEU A 170 21.34 59.56 6.32
CA LEU A 170 20.44 60.11 7.33
C LEU A 170 21.20 60.56 8.58
N LEU A 171 22.17 59.77 9.04
CA LEU A 171 23.04 60.15 10.16
C LEU A 171 23.82 61.43 9.85
N THR A 172 24.39 61.53 8.64
CA THR A 172 25.12 62.73 8.21
C THR A 172 24.21 63.96 8.14
N LEU A 173 23.05 63.84 7.50
CA LEU A 173 22.06 64.92 7.43
C LEU A 173 21.53 65.32 8.81
N SER A 174 21.38 64.37 9.73
CA SER A 174 20.96 64.66 11.10
C SER A 174 22.00 65.48 11.85
N ALA A 175 23.29 65.18 11.66
CA ALA A 175 24.39 65.95 12.23
C ALA A 175 24.48 67.36 11.61
N GLU A 176 24.32 67.49 10.29
CA GLU A 176 24.26 68.79 9.59
C GLU A 176 23.08 69.64 10.08
N LYS A 177 21.90 69.04 10.24
CA LYS A 177 20.72 69.73 10.80
C LYS A 177 20.98 70.24 12.21
N GLU A 178 21.58 69.42 13.07
CA GLU A 178 21.94 69.83 14.43
C GLU A 178 22.93 71.01 14.39
N GLN A 179 23.93 70.96 13.50
CA GLN A 179 24.86 72.06 13.28
C GLN A 179 24.16 73.36 12.84
N TYR A 180 23.26 73.31 11.85
CA TYR A 180 22.49 74.49 11.41
C TYR A 180 21.60 75.05 12.52
N MET A 181 21.02 74.20 13.37
CA MET A 181 20.23 74.64 14.52
C MET A 181 21.08 75.43 15.53
N LEU A 182 22.31 74.97 15.78
CA LEU A 182 23.26 75.68 16.63
C LEU A 182 23.69 77.02 16.02
N GLU A 183 23.96 77.05 14.71
CA GLU A 183 24.30 78.28 13.99
C GLU A 183 23.16 79.30 14.00
N ASN A 184 21.93 78.88 13.70
CA ASN A 184 20.75 79.74 13.75
C ASN A 184 20.51 80.31 15.15
N ARG A 185 20.66 79.48 16.19
CA ARG A 185 20.55 79.95 17.58
C ARG A 185 21.62 80.98 17.93
N SER A 186 22.84 80.79 17.43
CA SER A 186 23.94 81.76 17.55
C SER A 186 23.62 83.07 16.81
N MET A 187 23.13 83.01 15.58
CA MET A 187 22.77 84.18 14.77
C MET A 187 21.58 84.96 15.36
N LEU A 188 20.55 84.28 15.87
CA LEU A 188 19.44 84.92 16.58
C LEU A 188 19.90 85.66 17.84
N ASN A 189 20.87 85.10 18.58
CA ASN A 189 21.46 85.81 19.72
C ASN A 189 22.19 87.07 19.27
N LYS A 190 22.94 87.02 18.14
CA LYS A 190 23.58 88.21 17.56
C LYS A 190 22.55 89.26 17.12
N LEU A 191 21.49 88.85 16.43
CA LEU A 191 20.41 89.74 16.00
C LEU A 191 19.67 90.37 17.16
N ARG A 192 19.41 89.63 18.24
CA ARG A 192 18.78 90.16 19.46
C ARG A 192 19.63 91.24 20.13
N VAL A 193 20.96 91.17 20.00
CA VAL A 193 21.86 92.23 20.45
C VAL A 193 21.75 93.47 19.56
N VAL A 194 21.68 93.29 18.24
CA VAL A 194 21.53 94.38 17.26
C VAL A 194 20.14 95.03 17.31
N SER A 195 19.08 94.28 17.63
CA SER A 195 17.72 94.83 17.75
C SER A 195 17.57 95.72 18.98
N VAL A 196 18.35 95.49 20.04
CA VAL A 196 18.36 96.36 21.23
C VAL A 196 19.03 97.71 20.94
N THR A 197 19.86 97.82 19.89
CA THR A 197 20.62 99.04 19.58
C THR A 197 19.96 99.99 18.56
N SER A 198 18.83 99.62 17.95
CA SER A 198 18.42 100.22 16.67
C SER A 198 16.93 100.59 16.62
N GLY A 199 16.41 101.30 17.64
CA GLY A 199 14.99 101.68 17.70
C GLY A 199 14.70 103.13 17.30
N GLY A 200 14.14 103.34 16.10
CA GLY A 200 13.07 104.31 15.86
C GLY A 200 13.37 105.48 14.90
N SER A 201 12.50 105.67 13.89
CA SER A 201 11.91 106.96 13.47
C SER A 201 11.01 106.83 12.23
N SER A 202 9.96 107.64 12.10
CA SER A 202 8.89 107.63 11.08
C SER A 202 9.29 107.57 9.57
N ASP A 203 10.56 107.68 9.22
CA ASP A 203 11.08 107.29 7.89
C ASP A 203 11.04 105.76 7.73
N GLU A 204 11.20 105.02 8.83
CA GLU A 204 10.96 103.59 8.98
C GLU A 204 9.56 103.19 8.58
N ILE A 205 8.54 104.05 8.66
CA ILE A 205 7.16 103.68 8.28
C ILE A 205 7.01 103.71 6.76
N LEU A 206 7.67 104.66 6.08
CA LEU A 206 7.69 104.71 4.61
C LEU A 206 8.64 103.65 4.05
N GLU A 207 9.79 103.43 4.69
CA GLU A 207 10.65 102.29 4.43
C GLU A 207 9.92 100.97 4.73
N GLN A 208 9.11 100.89 5.79
CA GLN A 208 8.27 99.72 6.09
C GLN A 208 7.24 99.49 5.00
N LEU A 209 6.61 100.54 4.47
CA LEU A 209 5.65 100.42 3.38
C LEU A 209 6.32 99.94 2.08
N ASP A 210 7.50 100.48 1.76
CA ASP A 210 8.32 100.01 0.63
C ASP A 210 8.92 98.61 0.86
N THR A 211 9.18 98.21 2.11
CA THR A 211 9.58 96.84 2.45
C THR A 211 8.40 95.90 2.40
N LEU A 212 7.19 96.33 2.77
CA LEU A 212 5.96 95.52 2.72
C LEU A 212 5.50 95.33 1.27
N THR A 213 5.70 96.30 0.38
CA THR A 213 5.43 96.14 -1.05
C THR A 213 6.42 95.19 -1.70
N LYS A 214 7.72 95.33 -1.40
CA LYS A 214 8.75 94.36 -1.81
C LYS A 214 8.49 92.99 -1.23
N GLU A 215 8.14 92.88 0.04
CA GLU A 215 7.79 91.62 0.71
C GLU A 215 6.54 91.01 0.07
N LYS A 216 5.54 91.81 -0.32
CA LYS A 216 4.37 91.30 -1.06
C LYS A 216 4.76 90.79 -2.44
N GLU A 217 5.65 91.46 -3.16
CA GLU A 217 6.17 90.98 -4.46
C GLU A 217 7.04 89.73 -4.31
N GLU A 218 7.86 89.65 -3.26
CA GLU A 218 8.64 88.47 -2.87
C GLU A 218 7.74 87.31 -2.46
N LEU A 219 6.68 87.55 -1.68
CA LEU A 219 5.68 86.55 -1.32
C LEU A 219 4.92 86.09 -2.55
N ASN A 220 4.56 87.00 -3.46
CA ASN A 220 3.84 86.64 -4.68
C ASN A 220 4.72 85.81 -5.63
N SER A 221 6.00 86.17 -5.79
CA SER A 221 6.96 85.36 -6.56
C SER A 221 7.23 84.02 -5.88
N ARG A 222 7.25 83.96 -4.54
CA ARG A 222 7.37 82.71 -3.78
C ARG A 222 6.13 81.82 -3.89
N VAL A 223 4.93 82.40 -3.95
CA VAL A 223 3.68 81.68 -4.22
C VAL A 223 3.68 81.11 -5.64
N LEU A 224 4.06 81.90 -6.65
CA LEU A 224 4.20 81.43 -8.03
C LEU A 224 5.25 80.32 -8.16
N ALA A 225 6.39 80.46 -7.48
CA ALA A 225 7.40 79.42 -7.41
C ALA A 225 6.84 78.14 -6.75
N GLY A 226 6.11 78.29 -5.63
CA GLY A 226 5.44 77.17 -4.97
C GLY A 226 4.36 76.49 -5.82
N ASP A 227 3.63 77.24 -6.65
CA ASP A 227 2.64 76.66 -7.56
C ASP A 227 3.30 75.92 -8.72
N SER A 228 4.43 76.42 -9.25
CA SER A 228 5.24 75.67 -10.21
C SER A 228 5.82 74.39 -9.62
N GLU A 229 6.24 74.42 -8.35
CA GLU A 229 6.72 73.22 -7.62
C GLU A 229 5.59 72.20 -7.42
N LYS A 230 4.37 72.66 -7.08
CA LYS A 230 3.19 71.78 -6.97
C LYS A 230 2.84 71.11 -8.30
N GLU A 231 2.91 71.83 -9.42
CA GLU A 231 2.69 71.24 -10.75
C GLU A 231 3.74 70.17 -11.07
N LEU A 232 5.02 70.42 -10.75
CA LEU A 232 6.09 69.43 -10.92
C LEU A 232 5.84 68.20 -10.05
N LEU A 233 5.50 68.38 -8.77
CA LEU A 233 5.17 67.28 -7.86
C LEU A 233 3.95 66.50 -8.35
N HIS A 234 2.93 67.17 -8.88
CA HIS A 234 1.76 66.52 -9.46
C HIS A 234 2.12 65.66 -10.68
N GLY A 235 2.95 66.18 -11.58
CA GLY A 235 3.45 65.42 -12.73
C GLY A 235 4.27 64.19 -12.33
N ILE A 236 5.08 64.30 -11.27
CA ILE A 236 5.82 63.15 -10.71
C ILE A 236 4.86 62.10 -10.14
N ILE A 237 3.83 62.51 -9.40
CA ILE A 237 2.81 61.60 -8.86
C ILE A 237 2.07 60.88 -10.00
N GLU A 238 1.68 61.62 -11.03
CA GLU A 238 0.97 61.06 -12.17
C GLU A 238 1.86 60.08 -12.97
N ALA A 239 3.15 60.39 -13.12
CA ALA A 239 4.12 59.48 -13.74
C ALA A 239 4.38 58.20 -12.92
N HIS A 240 4.30 58.26 -11.58
CA HIS A 240 4.49 57.09 -10.72
C HIS A 240 3.23 56.22 -10.57
N LYS A 241 2.04 56.77 -10.85
CA LYS A 241 0.76 56.04 -10.79
C LYS A 241 0.73 54.71 -11.59
N PRO A 242 1.19 54.64 -12.86
CA PRO A 242 1.23 53.36 -13.59
C PRO A 242 2.21 52.35 -12.98
N VAL A 243 3.29 52.83 -12.33
CA VAL A 243 4.24 51.95 -11.64
C VAL A 243 3.58 51.32 -10.41
N PHE A 244 2.80 52.09 -9.63
CA PHE A 244 2.04 51.54 -8.51
C PHE A 244 1.00 50.51 -8.96
N GLU A 245 0.30 50.76 -10.08
CA GLU A 245 -0.68 49.82 -10.63
C GLU A 245 -0.02 48.53 -11.14
N MET A 246 1.16 48.64 -11.78
CA MET A 246 1.96 47.49 -12.17
C MET A 246 2.48 46.70 -10.96
N LEU A 247 2.90 47.39 -9.90
CA LEU A 247 3.33 46.72 -8.66
C LEU A 247 2.15 46.03 -7.96
N ALA A 248 0.98 46.66 -7.91
CA ALA A 248 -0.24 46.09 -7.34
C ALA A 248 -0.68 44.83 -8.09
N SER A 249 -0.68 44.86 -9.44
CA SER A 249 -0.98 43.68 -10.26
C SER A 249 0.05 42.55 -10.07
N LYS A 250 1.34 42.89 -9.93
CA LYS A 250 2.38 41.90 -9.63
C LYS A 250 2.22 41.28 -8.24
N ILE A 251 1.86 42.06 -7.23
CA ILE A 251 1.57 41.56 -5.88
C ILE A 251 0.37 40.60 -5.93
N SER A 252 -0.72 40.99 -6.59
CA SER A 252 -1.90 40.12 -6.75
C SER A 252 -1.58 38.81 -7.48
N ALA A 253 -0.73 38.84 -8.52
CA ALA A 253 -0.29 37.64 -9.21
C ALA A 253 0.58 36.72 -8.33
N LEU A 254 1.46 37.30 -7.51
CA LEU A 254 2.27 36.55 -6.55
C LEU A 254 1.41 35.94 -5.44
N GLU A 255 0.41 36.65 -4.94
CA GLU A 255 -0.56 36.14 -3.97
C GLU A 255 -1.36 34.96 -4.56
N ALA A 256 -1.85 35.07 -5.79
CA ALA A 256 -2.54 33.98 -6.48
C ALA A 256 -1.62 32.75 -6.69
N SER A 257 -0.35 32.98 -7.03
CA SER A 257 0.60 31.87 -7.12
C SER A 257 0.90 31.26 -5.76
N LEU A 258 0.92 32.04 -4.68
CA LEU A 258 1.14 31.54 -3.32
C LEU A 258 -0.02 30.65 -2.87
N THR A 259 -1.26 31.10 -3.07
CA THR A 259 -2.46 30.32 -2.71
C THR A 259 -2.55 29.01 -3.51
N GLU A 260 -2.15 29.01 -4.78
CA GLU A 260 -2.04 27.78 -5.58
C GLU A 260 -0.95 26.83 -5.03
N LYS A 261 0.18 27.36 -4.55
CA LYS A 261 1.23 26.52 -3.94
C LYS A 261 0.76 25.95 -2.60
N GLU A 262 0.02 26.73 -1.81
CA GLU A 262 -0.56 26.28 -0.55
C GLU A 262 -1.62 25.20 -0.76
N SER A 263 -2.49 25.32 -1.77
CA SER A 263 -3.48 24.28 -2.08
C SER A 263 -2.81 22.98 -2.55
N ARG A 264 -1.76 23.07 -3.38
CA ARG A 264 -0.95 21.91 -3.76
C ARG A 264 -0.26 21.26 -2.55
N LEU A 265 0.24 22.06 -1.60
CA LEU A 265 0.83 21.53 -0.37
C LEU A 265 -0.20 20.80 0.50
N ARG A 266 -1.43 21.31 0.59
CA ARG A 266 -2.52 20.59 1.29
C ARG A 266 -2.85 19.26 0.63
N SER A 267 -3.02 19.24 -0.69
CA SER A 267 -3.26 17.99 -1.43
C SER A 267 -2.13 16.98 -1.23
N ILE A 268 -0.86 17.40 -1.25
CA ILE A 268 0.27 16.51 -0.97
C ILE A 268 0.24 16.00 0.49
N SER A 269 -0.19 16.82 1.44
CA SER A 269 -0.36 16.41 2.84
C SER A 269 -1.45 15.35 3.00
N GLU A 270 -2.60 15.55 2.34
CA GLU A 270 -3.71 14.59 2.31
C GLU A 270 -3.27 13.27 1.65
N ASP A 271 -2.54 13.34 0.53
CA ASP A 271 -1.97 12.16 -0.12
C ASP A 271 -1.01 11.43 0.83
N PHE A 272 -0.18 12.16 1.60
CA PHE A 272 0.76 11.56 2.55
C PHE A 272 0.04 10.83 3.68
N GLU A 273 -1.05 11.39 4.21
CA GLU A 273 -1.89 10.72 5.21
C GLU A 273 -2.51 9.44 4.64
N ALA A 274 -3.04 9.48 3.41
CA ALA A 274 -3.54 8.30 2.72
C ALA A 274 -2.44 7.24 2.49
N PHE A 275 -1.22 7.66 2.17
CA PHE A 275 -0.07 6.77 2.06
C PHE A 275 0.28 6.09 3.39
N GLU A 276 0.20 6.81 4.52
CA GLU A 276 0.42 6.20 5.84
C GLU A 276 -0.64 5.16 6.19
N GLU A 277 -1.91 5.41 5.83
CA GLU A 277 -2.99 4.43 6.00
C GLU A 277 -2.78 3.18 5.15
N ILE A 278 -2.44 3.36 3.87
CA ILE A 278 -2.11 2.26 2.96
C ILE A 278 -0.92 1.47 3.51
N LYS A 279 0.11 2.13 4.02
CA LYS A 279 1.27 1.47 4.61
C LYS A 279 0.87 0.59 5.81
N LYS A 280 0.05 1.10 6.73
CA LYS A 280 -0.48 0.30 7.86
C LYS A 280 -1.30 -0.89 7.37
N ALA A 281 -2.12 -0.71 6.33
CA ALA A 281 -2.89 -1.79 5.73
C ALA A 281 -1.97 -2.88 5.13
N VAL A 282 -0.89 -2.48 4.43
CA VAL A 282 0.10 -3.41 3.89
C VAL A 282 0.79 -4.21 5.01
N GLU A 283 1.25 -3.55 6.08
CA GLU A 283 1.87 -4.22 7.24
C GLU A 283 0.92 -5.27 7.84
N ASN A 284 -0.37 -4.94 8.00
CA ASN A 284 -1.38 -5.90 8.46
C ASN A 284 -1.55 -7.09 7.51
N THR A 285 -1.53 -6.86 6.19
CA THR A 285 -1.62 -7.95 5.21
C THR A 285 -0.38 -8.85 5.22
N GLU A 286 0.81 -8.29 5.39
CA GLU A 286 2.07 -9.04 5.53
C GLU A 286 2.04 -9.93 6.78
N GLU A 287 1.52 -9.42 7.90
CA GLU A 287 1.30 -10.23 9.10
C GLU A 287 0.36 -11.42 8.84
N ILE A 288 -0.76 -11.19 8.14
CA ILE A 288 -1.73 -12.24 7.79
C ILE A 288 -1.07 -13.28 6.88
N ILE A 289 -0.28 -12.85 5.88
CA ILE A 289 0.47 -13.75 5.00
C ILE A 289 1.43 -14.61 5.82
N SER A 290 2.21 -14.00 6.72
CA SER A 290 3.14 -14.75 7.59
C SER A 290 2.43 -15.80 8.46
N LYS A 291 1.23 -15.49 8.97
CA LYS A 291 0.40 -16.42 9.74
C LYS A 291 -0.10 -17.57 8.85
N LYS A 292 -0.55 -17.26 7.63
CA LYS A 292 -0.99 -18.27 6.65
C LYS A 292 0.16 -19.18 6.23
N ASP A 293 1.35 -18.64 5.98
CA ASP A 293 2.53 -19.44 5.60
C ASP A 293 2.97 -20.38 6.73
N ARG A 294 2.96 -19.91 7.98
CA ARG A 294 3.20 -20.78 9.15
C ARG A 294 2.17 -21.90 9.24
N ARG A 295 0.89 -21.60 8.99
CA ARG A 295 -0.17 -22.60 8.99
C ARG A 295 0.00 -23.61 7.86
N ILE A 296 0.34 -23.16 6.65
CA ILE A 296 0.64 -24.02 5.51
C ILE A 296 1.83 -24.92 5.81
N ALA A 297 2.92 -24.39 6.40
CA ALA A 297 4.08 -25.18 6.79
C ALA A 297 3.71 -26.26 7.83
N SER A 298 2.92 -25.91 8.84
CA SER A 298 2.41 -26.86 9.84
C SER A 298 1.53 -27.94 9.22
N LEU A 299 0.63 -27.59 8.29
CA LEU A 299 -0.22 -28.56 7.60
C LEU A 299 0.59 -29.47 6.69
N LYS A 300 1.59 -28.94 5.97
CA LYS A 300 2.52 -29.76 5.17
C LYS A 300 3.32 -30.74 6.03
N ALA A 301 3.80 -30.30 7.20
CA ALA A 301 4.51 -31.18 8.13
C ALA A 301 3.61 -32.30 8.67
N ALA A 302 2.36 -31.99 9.00
CA ALA A 302 1.37 -33.00 9.41
C ALA A 302 1.09 -33.99 8.27
N GLN A 303 0.87 -33.49 7.05
CA GLN A 303 0.64 -34.34 5.87
C GLN A 303 1.83 -35.26 5.58
N GLU A 304 3.07 -34.78 5.74
CA GLU A 304 4.28 -35.59 5.59
C GLU A 304 4.36 -36.71 6.65
N GLN A 305 3.92 -36.42 7.88
CA GLN A 305 3.83 -37.43 8.93
C GLN A 305 2.77 -38.48 8.59
N ASP A 306 1.58 -38.07 8.18
CA ASP A 306 0.50 -38.98 7.78
C ASP A 306 0.94 -39.89 6.60
N ILE A 307 1.68 -39.34 5.63
CA ILE A 307 2.25 -40.12 4.51
C ILE A 307 3.22 -41.20 5.03
N LYS A 308 4.08 -40.87 6.01
CA LYS A 308 4.99 -41.84 6.62
C LYS A 308 4.22 -42.93 7.36
N GLU A 309 3.23 -42.58 8.16
CA GLU A 309 2.38 -43.53 8.88
C GLU A 309 1.63 -44.46 7.90
N ILE A 310 1.08 -43.92 6.80
CA ILE A 310 0.44 -44.72 5.74
C ILE A 310 1.45 -45.68 5.09
N SER A 311 2.68 -45.23 4.85
CA SER A 311 3.74 -46.08 4.26
C SER A 311 4.13 -47.24 5.18
N GLU A 312 4.23 -46.99 6.49
CA GLU A 312 4.52 -48.00 7.51
C GLU A 312 3.38 -49.00 7.66
N LEU A 313 2.13 -48.52 7.73
CA LEU A 313 0.94 -49.36 7.76
C LEU A 313 0.83 -50.23 6.50
N SER A 314 1.13 -49.67 5.32
CA SER A 314 1.13 -50.40 4.06
C SER A 314 2.20 -51.50 4.04
N ARG A 315 3.39 -51.24 4.58
CA ARG A 315 4.44 -52.25 4.74
C ARG A 315 4.00 -53.36 5.70
N LEU A 316 3.45 -53.00 6.85
CA LEU A 316 2.95 -53.96 7.83
C LEU A 316 1.81 -54.83 7.26
N ASN A 317 0.91 -54.27 6.47
CA ASN A 317 -0.14 -55.03 5.79
C ASN A 317 0.45 -56.01 4.79
N ARG A 318 1.43 -55.61 3.97
CA ARG A 318 2.14 -56.55 3.07
C ARG A 318 2.79 -57.70 3.83
N ASP A 319 3.44 -57.41 4.96
CA ASP A 319 4.06 -58.44 5.80
C ASP A 319 3.00 -59.40 6.37
N LYS A 320 1.86 -58.87 6.86
CA LYS A 320 0.74 -59.70 7.33
C LYS A 320 0.15 -60.56 6.22
N ASP A 321 -0.06 -60.00 5.03
CA ASP A 321 -0.57 -60.72 3.87
C ASP A 321 0.40 -61.84 3.45
N SER A 322 1.71 -61.59 3.46
CA SER A 322 2.73 -62.61 3.19
C SER A 322 2.66 -63.76 4.21
N LYS A 323 2.45 -63.45 5.48
CA LYS A 323 2.30 -64.44 6.56
C LYS A 323 1.00 -65.24 6.42
N ILE A 324 -0.09 -64.58 6.02
CA ILE A 324 -1.37 -65.23 5.74
C ILE A 324 -1.21 -66.20 4.56
N MET A 325 -0.50 -65.82 3.50
CA MET A 325 -0.24 -66.69 2.36
C MET A 325 0.61 -67.91 2.76
N ALA A 326 1.68 -67.72 3.53
CA ALA A 326 2.51 -68.81 4.02
C ALA A 326 1.71 -69.79 4.91
N LEU A 327 0.88 -69.28 5.82
CA LEU A 327 -0.01 -70.12 6.65
C LEU A 327 -1.06 -70.85 5.82
N ARG A 328 -1.61 -70.22 4.78
CA ARG A 328 -2.55 -70.88 3.85
C ARG A 328 -1.88 -72.01 3.08
N GLU A 329 -0.64 -71.81 2.64
CA GLU A 329 0.15 -72.84 1.96
C GLU A 329 0.51 -73.99 2.90
N GLU A 330 0.88 -73.69 4.15
CA GLU A 330 1.09 -74.70 5.19
C GLU A 330 -0.19 -75.51 5.45
N ILE A 331 -1.33 -74.85 5.65
CA ILE A 331 -2.64 -75.51 5.79
C ILE A 331 -2.97 -76.38 4.58
N ALA A 332 -2.70 -75.91 3.36
CA ALA A 332 -2.91 -76.68 2.14
C ALA A 332 -2.02 -77.93 2.09
N SER A 333 -0.74 -77.81 2.47
CA SER A 333 0.21 -78.93 2.53
C SER A 333 -0.18 -79.98 3.57
N LEU A 334 -0.63 -79.55 4.75
CA LEU A 334 -1.12 -80.42 5.81
C LEU A 334 -2.41 -81.12 5.40
N ASN A 335 -3.35 -80.40 4.77
CA ASN A 335 -4.58 -80.99 4.25
C ASN A 335 -4.30 -82.03 3.16
N ALA A 336 -3.34 -81.77 2.26
CA ALA A 336 -2.91 -82.73 1.25
C ALA A 336 -2.29 -83.99 1.91
N THR A 337 -1.47 -83.80 2.94
CA THR A 337 -0.87 -84.90 3.70
C THR A 337 -1.92 -85.72 4.45
N ILE A 338 -2.92 -85.08 5.06
CA ILE A 338 -4.05 -85.75 5.71
C ILE A 338 -4.86 -86.52 4.67
N ALA A 339 -5.14 -85.93 3.50
CA ALA A 339 -5.85 -86.60 2.42
C ALA A 339 -5.09 -87.84 1.90
N GLN A 340 -3.76 -87.74 1.75
CA GLN A 340 -2.89 -88.86 1.39
C GLN A 340 -2.96 -89.98 2.43
N ASN A 341 -2.76 -89.65 3.71
CA ASN A 341 -2.84 -90.64 4.80
C ASN A 341 -4.23 -91.27 4.94
N LEU A 342 -5.31 -90.52 4.67
CA LEU A 342 -6.67 -91.06 4.63
C LEU A 342 -6.86 -92.00 3.44
N ALA A 343 -6.31 -91.68 2.27
CA ALA A 343 -6.33 -92.54 1.09
C ALA A 343 -5.54 -93.83 1.32
N ASP A 344 -4.34 -93.74 1.91
CA ASP A 344 -3.50 -94.91 2.26
C ASP A 344 -4.20 -95.81 3.29
N ASN A 345 -4.84 -95.22 4.30
CA ASN A 345 -5.64 -95.97 5.28
C ASN A 345 -6.90 -96.60 4.65
N ALA A 346 -7.56 -95.92 3.71
CA ALA A 346 -8.70 -96.47 2.98
C ALA A 346 -8.27 -97.68 2.12
N GLN A 347 -7.13 -97.60 1.44
CA GLN A 347 -6.54 -98.71 0.68
C GLN A 347 -6.13 -99.89 1.58
N LEU A 348 -5.60 -99.62 2.78
CA LEU A 348 -5.29 -100.62 3.80
C LEU A 348 -6.56 -101.31 4.33
N LEU A 349 -7.63 -100.57 4.55
CA LEU A 349 -8.94 -101.11 4.95
C LEU A 349 -9.57 -101.95 3.83
N GLU A 350 -9.45 -101.52 2.58
CA GLU A 350 -9.93 -102.24 1.40
C GLU A 350 -9.13 -103.54 1.15
N SER A 351 -7.84 -103.53 1.52
CA SER A 351 -6.96 -104.71 1.52
C SER A 351 -7.25 -105.69 2.68
N GLN A 352 -7.86 -105.22 3.78
CA GLN A 352 -8.24 -106.05 4.94
C GLN A 352 -9.70 -106.52 4.95
N GLN A 353 -10.57 -106.01 4.06
CA GLN A 353 -11.97 -106.41 3.97
C GLN A 353 -12.29 -107.30 2.76
N GLY A 354 -11.60 -108.44 2.69
CA GLY A 354 -12.17 -109.65 2.11
C GLY A 354 -12.96 -110.41 3.18
N LYS A 355 -14.30 -110.29 3.18
CA LYS A 355 -15.32 -111.03 3.96
C LYS A 355 -15.72 -110.42 5.33
N SER A 356 -16.92 -109.85 5.41
CA SER A 356 -18.06 -110.45 6.13
C SER A 356 -19.29 -109.54 6.14
N ARG A 357 -20.47 -110.18 6.18
CA ARG A 357 -21.81 -109.59 6.22
C ARG A 357 -22.21 -109.21 7.65
N ASN A 358 -23.13 -108.25 7.74
CA ASN A 358 -24.16 -108.05 8.77
C ASN A 358 -23.73 -107.82 10.24
N LYS A 359 -24.10 -106.68 10.84
CA LYS A 359 -25.25 -106.54 11.78
C LYS A 359 -25.29 -105.14 12.45
N LYS A 360 -26.51 -104.77 12.82
CA LYS A 360 -26.97 -103.67 13.69
C LYS A 360 -26.07 -103.44 14.93
N GLN A 361 -25.92 -102.18 15.35
CA GLN A 361 -26.52 -101.61 16.59
C GLN A 361 -25.93 -100.22 16.96
N SER A 362 -26.85 -99.28 17.25
CA SER A 362 -26.84 -98.26 18.31
C SER A 362 -25.52 -97.93 19.03
N ARG A 363 -25.14 -96.63 19.06
CA ARG A 363 -24.98 -95.86 20.32
C ARG A 363 -24.75 -94.35 20.07
N LYS A 364 -25.36 -93.55 20.96
CA LYS A 364 -25.25 -92.08 21.11
C LYS A 364 -23.83 -91.63 21.48
N LYS A 365 -23.40 -90.45 20.98
CA LYS A 365 -22.69 -89.33 21.67
C LYS A 365 -22.81 -88.09 20.75
N THR A 366 -23.60 -87.06 21.09
CA THR A 366 -23.15 -85.80 21.71
C THR A 366 -21.85 -85.26 21.11
N ASP A 367 -21.94 -84.27 20.21
CA ASP A 367 -21.13 -83.08 20.39
C ASP A 367 -21.75 -81.83 19.74
N SER A 368 -21.59 -80.75 20.48
CA SER A 368 -22.20 -79.44 20.35
C SER A 368 -21.73 -78.71 19.10
N LYS A 369 -22.67 -78.14 18.34
CA LYS A 369 -22.37 -77.08 17.37
C LYS A 369 -22.40 -75.75 18.13
N PRO A 370 -21.31 -74.96 18.20
CA PRO A 370 -21.46 -73.58 18.59
C PRO A 370 -22.17 -72.86 17.45
N ARG A 371 -23.40 -72.44 17.70
CA ARG A 371 -24.04 -71.36 16.95
C ARG A 371 -23.32 -70.08 17.35
N ILE A 372 -22.54 -69.51 16.44
CA ILE A 372 -22.06 -68.13 16.57
C ILE A 372 -23.26 -67.25 16.22
N SER A 373 -24.08 -66.96 17.23
CA SER A 373 -25.11 -65.93 17.22
C SER A 373 -24.73 -64.94 18.30
N ALA A 374 -23.80 -64.03 17.98
CA ALA A 374 -23.39 -62.93 18.86
C ALA A 374 -22.60 -61.81 18.13
N ILE A 375 -22.82 -61.58 16.83
CA ILE A 375 -22.32 -60.38 16.13
C ILE A 375 -23.35 -59.96 15.09
N ASP A 376 -24.58 -59.67 15.51
CA ASP A 376 -25.51 -58.90 14.67
C ASP A 376 -26.62 -58.25 15.53
N GLU A 377 -26.21 -57.55 16.59
CA GLU A 377 -27.18 -56.79 17.43
C GLU A 377 -26.55 -55.54 18.08
N LEU A 378 -25.50 -54.98 17.47
CA LEU A 378 -24.85 -53.72 17.91
C LEU A 378 -24.57 -52.76 16.75
N LEU A 379 -25.25 -52.94 15.61
CA LEU A 379 -25.13 -52.07 14.44
C LEU A 379 -26.38 -51.22 14.15
N ASP A 380 -27.24 -51.00 15.16
CA ASP A 380 -28.42 -50.12 15.03
C ASP A 380 -28.27 -48.79 15.81
N GLY A 381 -27.05 -48.45 16.20
CA GLY A 381 -26.73 -47.13 16.76
C GLY A 381 -26.57 -46.07 15.67
N THR A 382 -27.67 -45.65 15.05
CA THR A 382 -27.72 -44.47 14.14
C THR A 382 -27.59 -43.14 14.91
N ASP A 383 -26.85 -43.13 16.02
CA ASP A 383 -26.72 -41.98 16.93
C ASP A 383 -25.52 -41.08 16.61
N TRP A 384 -24.80 -41.38 15.50
CA TRP A 384 -23.77 -40.50 14.95
C TRP A 384 -24.30 -39.58 13.84
N LEU A 385 -25.59 -39.71 13.47
CA LEU A 385 -26.24 -38.92 12.42
C LEU A 385 -27.23 -37.87 12.96
N VAL A 386 -27.16 -37.54 14.25
CA VAL A 386 -27.93 -36.45 14.85
C VAL A 386 -26.98 -35.43 15.47
N SER A 387 -26.91 -34.25 14.86
CA SER A 387 -26.21 -33.09 15.42
C SER A 387 -26.85 -32.71 16.75
N VAL A 388 -26.17 -32.99 17.86
CA VAL A 388 -26.56 -32.43 19.17
C VAL A 388 -26.45 -30.90 19.07
N PRO A 389 -27.53 -30.13 19.30
CA PRO A 389 -27.44 -28.68 19.32
C PRO A 389 -26.57 -28.23 20.51
N PRO A 390 -25.76 -27.17 20.35
CA PRO A 390 -24.85 -26.72 21.40
C PRO A 390 -25.63 -26.31 22.66
N PRO A 391 -25.12 -26.60 23.87
CA PRO A 391 -25.75 -26.18 25.11
C PRO A 391 -25.82 -24.63 25.17
N PRO A 392 -26.85 -24.05 25.80
CA PRO A 392 -26.97 -22.60 25.92
C PRO A 392 -25.76 -22.03 26.71
N PRO A 393 -25.27 -20.84 26.33
CA PRO A 393 -24.11 -20.24 26.98
C PRO A 393 -24.43 -19.99 28.46
N ALA A 394 -23.49 -20.40 29.32
CA ALA A 394 -23.52 -20.05 30.73
C ALA A 394 -23.54 -18.53 30.91
N PRO A 395 -24.17 -18.00 31.98
CA PRO A 395 -24.23 -16.56 32.21
C PRO A 395 -22.82 -15.96 32.30
N LYS A 396 -22.60 -14.88 31.56
CA LYS A 396 -21.37 -14.09 31.58
C LYS A 396 -21.13 -13.53 32.98
N ASP A 397 -20.01 -13.91 33.61
CA ASP A 397 -19.45 -13.20 34.76
C ASP A 397 -18.97 -11.81 34.30
N PRO A 398 -19.53 -10.69 34.81
CA PRO A 398 -19.14 -9.35 34.40
C PRO A 398 -17.74 -8.93 34.88
N ASP A 399 -17.10 -9.70 35.77
CA ASP A 399 -15.86 -9.28 36.44
C ASP A 399 -14.56 -9.81 35.78
N LYS A 400 -14.64 -10.45 34.61
CA LYS A 400 -13.46 -11.04 33.93
C LYS A 400 -13.11 -10.43 32.56
N GLU A 401 -13.91 -9.49 32.03
CA GLU A 401 -13.60 -8.83 30.76
C GLU A 401 -12.72 -7.57 30.91
N ASP A 402 -12.46 -7.08 32.13
CA ASP A 402 -11.71 -5.83 32.37
C ASP A 402 -10.18 -5.97 32.53
N ASP A 403 -9.64 -7.20 32.40
CA ASP A 403 -8.20 -7.45 32.54
C ASP A 403 -7.50 -7.79 31.22
N PHE A 404 -8.22 -7.71 30.09
CA PHE A 404 -7.64 -7.86 28.76
C PHE A 404 -7.78 -6.56 27.95
N GLY A 405 -6.82 -5.65 28.18
CA GLY A 405 -6.72 -4.37 27.47
C GLY A 405 -5.56 -3.52 27.99
N TYR A 406 -4.94 -2.74 27.10
CA TYR A 406 -3.79 -1.89 27.43
C TYR A 406 -4.19 -0.83 28.49
N LYS A 407 -3.58 -0.88 29.68
CA LYS A 407 -3.73 0.19 30.70
C LYS A 407 -2.61 1.21 30.50
N ALA A 408 -2.97 2.42 30.07
CA ALA A 408 -2.02 3.50 29.84
C ALA A 408 -1.24 3.84 31.13
N PRO A 409 0.09 3.99 31.10
CA PRO A 409 0.87 4.37 32.28
C PRO A 409 0.46 5.74 32.81
N ALA A 410 0.37 5.88 34.13
CA ALA A 410 0.06 7.15 34.78
C ALA A 410 1.08 8.23 34.36
N ARG A 411 0.59 9.29 33.70
CA ARG A 411 1.40 10.45 33.34
C ARG A 411 1.85 11.14 34.61
N LYS A 412 3.16 11.21 34.83
CA LYS A 412 3.73 12.07 35.87
C LYS A 412 3.41 13.52 35.52
N ILE A 413 2.69 14.19 36.40
CA ILE A 413 2.55 15.64 36.38
C ILE A 413 3.94 16.20 36.73
N ASN A 414 4.67 16.70 35.73
CA ASN A 414 5.83 17.53 36.01
C ASN A 414 5.30 18.85 36.57
N LEU A 415 5.58 19.12 37.83
CA LEU A 415 5.52 20.49 38.33
C LEU A 415 6.59 21.28 37.59
N ASP A 416 6.18 22.32 36.87
CA ASP A 416 7.07 23.27 36.22
C ASP A 416 8.03 23.88 37.25
N GLU A 417 9.31 23.55 37.10
CA GLU A 417 10.40 24.26 37.74
C GLU A 417 10.64 25.56 36.95
N ASP A 418 10.05 26.66 37.43
CA ASP A 418 10.25 28.06 37.01
C ASP A 418 11.71 28.58 37.22
N LYS A 419 12.72 27.71 37.07
CA LYS A 419 14.14 28.04 37.33
C LYS A 419 15.05 27.95 36.12
N GLN A 420 14.53 27.67 34.92
CA GLN A 420 15.38 27.52 33.73
C GLN A 420 15.40 28.72 32.77
N LEU A 421 14.79 29.85 33.14
CA LEU A 421 14.91 31.10 32.37
C LEU A 421 15.66 32.18 33.17
N SER A 422 16.89 31.87 33.57
CA SER A 422 17.88 32.90 33.86
C SER A 422 19.26 32.41 33.46
N LEU A 423 19.62 32.57 32.18
CA LEU A 423 21.00 32.69 31.75
C LEU A 423 21.06 33.46 30.43
N TRP A 424 21.49 34.72 30.56
CA TRP A 424 22.26 35.56 29.63
C TRP A 424 21.70 35.90 28.24
#